data_AF-A0A958SDB1-F1
#
_entry.id   AF-A0A958SDB1-F1
#
_cell.length_a   1.000
_cell.length_b   1.000
_cell.length_c   1.000
_cell.angle_alpha   90.00
_cell.angle_beta   90.00
_cell.angle_gamma   90.00
#
_symmetry.space_group_name_H-M   'P 1'
#
loop_
_entity.id
_entity.type
_entity.pdbx_description
1 polymer ?
#
loop_
_entity_poly.entity_id
_entity_poly.type
_entity_poly.pdbx_seq_one_letter_code
_entity_poly.pdbx_strand_id
1 'polypeptide(L)'
;MNRGLWGLIGFVLVFVGCGPSSFQSARELSSISEITHEDLLKNKDPITEPPPVDEGVPHADPPSDPESVEYINLQDFIHNQKICSGLSFDGVLWPVHLTSDTELKAFLLALNISGSFEGNNGFKNISNNFDGQGLSLGLLNQNFGQGSLQPLMIKAYLKSNNIFQEYFSSNHQNSLEGMLRVWASDRGFTTSQSVSKNLNYDLYSPLDKALEQEFVQTMSLSWYNQKSVDWAVSNLYSGSQFVSSWKSEFTAFAESPEYVVEQMQAAMYLHNRARSYQEDLGFDSIRSYLLFFDIAVQNGSLKSADITDYKAYLASGHEQDTEEEKLNKIVELRLRHVLSQWRQDVLIRKSSLINGFGKVHGAERNYPSEYCFRLDDIVTIQ
;
A
#
# COMPACT_ATOMS: atom_id res chain seq x y z
N MET A 1 3.36 -5.72 42.60
CA MET A 1 2.10 -5.32 41.92
C MET A 1 2.36 -4.00 41.21
N ASN A 2 2.55 -4.04 39.89
CA ASN A 2 2.23 -2.97 38.92
C ASN A 2 2.74 -3.41 37.55
N ARG A 3 1.84 -4.00 36.75
CA ARG A 3 2.06 -4.27 35.33
C ARG A 3 1.58 -3.04 34.57
N GLY A 4 2.50 -2.25 34.04
CA GLY A 4 2.21 -1.16 33.12
C GLY A 4 1.98 -1.73 31.73
N LEU A 5 0.76 -1.52 31.22
CA LEU A 5 0.30 -1.88 29.88
C LEU A 5 1.00 -0.94 28.88
N TRP A 6 2.03 -1.43 28.18
CA TRP A 6 2.63 -0.73 27.05
C TRP A 6 1.96 -1.23 25.77
N GLY A 7 1.17 -0.37 25.16
CA GLY A 7 0.58 -0.54 23.83
C GLY A 7 0.51 0.84 23.18
N LEU A 8 1.63 1.31 22.66
CA LEU A 8 1.70 2.50 21.80
C LEU A 8 1.09 2.11 20.45
N ILE A 9 -0.15 2.51 20.23
CA ILE A 9 -0.87 2.37 18.96
C ILE A 9 -0.39 3.51 18.06
N GLY A 10 0.38 3.19 17.02
CA GLY A 10 0.59 4.07 15.89
C GLY A 10 -0.75 4.22 15.16
N PHE A 11 -1.39 5.38 15.30
CA PHE A 11 -2.61 5.71 14.58
C PHE A 11 -2.25 6.14 13.14
N VAL A 12 -2.25 5.20 12.19
CA VAL A 12 -2.62 5.55 10.80
C VAL A 12 -4.13 5.51 10.68
N LEU A 13 -4.73 6.63 11.06
CA LEU A 13 -6.04 6.99 10.57
C LEU A 13 -5.87 7.56 9.17
N VAL A 14 -6.07 6.72 8.15
CA VAL A 14 -6.51 7.21 6.84
C VAL A 14 -7.93 7.75 7.06
N PHE A 15 -8.06 8.97 7.58
CA PHE A 15 -9.34 9.67 7.67
C PHE A 15 -9.77 10.11 6.27
N VAL A 16 -10.50 9.25 5.58
CA VAL A 16 -11.47 9.72 4.58
C VAL A 16 -12.74 10.08 5.36
N GLY A 17 -12.82 11.34 5.77
CA GLY A 17 -14.00 11.85 6.48
C GLY A 17 -15.21 11.95 5.55
N CYS A 18 -16.30 11.26 5.90
CA CYS A 18 -17.68 11.69 5.68
C CYS A 18 -18.60 11.01 6.70
N GLY A 19 -19.55 11.77 7.26
CA GLY A 19 -20.32 11.46 8.48
C GLY A 19 -21.34 10.31 8.39
N PRO A 20 -22.05 10.01 9.49
CA PRO A 20 -22.83 8.79 9.63
C PRO A 20 -24.16 8.91 8.89
N SER A 21 -24.41 8.01 7.94
CA SER A 21 -25.78 7.66 7.54
C SER A 21 -26.25 6.45 8.35
N SER A 22 -27.49 6.54 8.77
CA SER A 22 -28.11 5.81 9.87
C SER A 22 -28.99 4.65 9.38
N PHE A 23 -29.02 3.54 10.14
CA PHE A 23 -30.00 2.42 10.12
C PHE A 23 -30.04 1.56 8.83
N GLN A 24 -30.38 0.26 8.82
CA GLN A 24 -31.21 -0.57 9.70
C GLN A 24 -30.83 -2.07 9.56
N SER A 25 -31.37 -2.89 10.46
CA SER A 25 -31.02 -4.26 10.85
C SER A 25 -30.95 -5.38 9.79
N ALA A 26 -29.97 -6.27 9.99
CA ALA A 26 -29.93 -7.62 9.45
C ALA A 26 -31.06 -8.51 10.01
N ARG A 27 -31.99 -8.91 9.15
CA ARG A 27 -32.82 -10.12 9.25
C ARG A 27 -33.37 -10.40 7.86
N GLU A 28 -32.73 -11.32 7.14
CA GLU A 28 -33.28 -12.18 6.07
C GLU A 28 -32.14 -12.75 5.22
N LEU A 29 -31.34 -13.67 5.77
CA LEU A 29 -30.53 -14.60 4.98
C LEU A 29 -30.51 -15.96 5.69
N SER A 30 -31.68 -16.58 5.75
CA SER A 30 -31.84 -17.98 6.14
C SER A 30 -32.71 -18.70 5.11
N SER A 31 -32.25 -18.75 3.85
CA SER A 31 -32.71 -19.73 2.85
C SER A 31 -32.03 -19.48 1.50
N ILE A 32 -30.82 -19.98 1.29
CA ILE A 32 -30.39 -20.38 -0.05
C ILE A 32 -29.78 -21.76 0.08
N SER A 33 -30.53 -22.74 -0.45
CA SER A 33 -30.16 -24.14 -0.59
C SER A 33 -28.98 -24.31 -1.53
N GLU A 34 -28.19 -25.35 -1.27
CA GLU A 34 -27.06 -25.82 -2.06
C GLU A 34 -27.39 -25.91 -3.56
N ILE A 35 -26.62 -25.22 -4.39
CA ILE A 35 -26.58 -25.45 -5.85
C ILE A 35 -25.56 -26.56 -6.09
N THR A 36 -25.99 -27.65 -6.73
CA THR A 36 -25.13 -28.80 -6.99
C THR A 36 -24.39 -28.66 -8.31
N HIS A 37 -23.26 -29.35 -8.43
CA HIS A 37 -22.33 -29.27 -9.57
C HIS A 37 -22.95 -29.66 -10.93
N GLU A 38 -24.10 -30.34 -10.94
CA GLU A 38 -24.83 -30.73 -12.15
C GLU A 38 -25.65 -29.59 -12.78
N ASP A 39 -26.01 -28.55 -12.02
CA ASP A 39 -26.82 -27.44 -12.53
C ASP A 39 -26.03 -26.49 -13.44
N LEU A 40 -24.70 -26.52 -13.35
CA LEU A 40 -23.78 -25.66 -14.12
C LEU A 40 -23.44 -26.19 -15.52
N LEU A 41 -23.85 -27.42 -15.87
CA LEU A 41 -23.47 -28.06 -17.13
C LEU A 41 -24.56 -28.03 -18.22
N LYS A 42 -25.76 -27.49 -17.94
CA LYS A 42 -26.90 -27.57 -18.87
C LYS A 42 -27.03 -26.43 -19.90
N ASN A 43 -26.20 -25.40 -19.84
CA ASN A 43 -26.20 -24.33 -20.86
C ASN A 43 -24.86 -24.25 -21.58
N LYS A 44 -24.71 -25.06 -22.64
CA LYS A 44 -23.74 -24.83 -23.71
C LYS A 44 -24.49 -24.85 -25.03
N ASP A 45 -24.69 -23.69 -25.64
CA ASP A 45 -25.04 -23.61 -27.06
C ASP A 45 -23.81 -23.96 -27.93
N PRO A 46 -24.01 -24.56 -29.11
CA PRO A 46 -22.93 -25.04 -29.96
C PRO A 46 -22.23 -23.89 -30.70
N ILE A 47 -20.89 -23.89 -30.66
CA ILE A 47 -20.02 -22.96 -31.37
C ILE A 47 -19.99 -23.33 -32.85
N THR A 48 -20.31 -22.38 -33.73
CA THR A 48 -20.11 -22.49 -35.19
C THR A 48 -18.65 -22.23 -35.58
N GLU A 49 -18.11 -23.03 -36.50
CA GLU A 49 -16.74 -22.93 -37.02
C GLU A 49 -16.42 -21.55 -37.65
N PRO A 50 -15.18 -21.06 -37.54
CA PRO A 50 -14.77 -19.80 -38.15
C PRO A 50 -14.52 -19.94 -39.67
N PRO A 51 -14.70 -18.87 -40.45
CA PRO A 51 -14.48 -18.89 -41.90
C PRO A 51 -12.99 -18.97 -42.29
N PRO A 52 -12.67 -19.38 -43.54
CA PRO A 52 -11.30 -19.60 -43.98
C PRO A 52 -10.52 -18.30 -44.20
N VAL A 53 -9.21 -18.36 -43.93
CA VAL A 53 -8.26 -17.23 -43.97
C VAL A 53 -7.80 -16.98 -45.41
N ASP A 54 -7.80 -15.69 -45.80
CA ASP A 54 -7.33 -15.18 -47.10
C ASP A 54 -5.78 -15.09 -47.12
N GLU A 55 -5.13 -15.87 -47.99
CA GLU A 55 -3.67 -15.89 -48.15
C GLU A 55 -3.21 -14.80 -49.14
N GLY A 56 -2.81 -13.62 -48.63
CA GLY A 56 -2.34 -12.56 -49.51
C GLY A 56 -1.64 -11.33 -48.90
N VAL A 57 -1.33 -11.31 -47.59
CA VAL A 57 -0.65 -10.16 -46.96
C VAL A 57 0.78 -10.54 -46.58
N PRO A 58 1.81 -9.75 -46.96
CA PRO A 58 3.18 -10.00 -46.54
C PRO A 58 3.25 -10.02 -45.01
N HIS A 59 3.72 -11.13 -44.45
CA HIS A 59 4.01 -11.23 -43.02
C HIS A 59 5.05 -10.18 -42.66
N ALA A 60 4.61 -9.13 -41.94
CA ALA A 60 5.53 -8.34 -41.15
C ALA A 60 6.23 -9.29 -40.17
N ASP A 61 7.56 -9.14 -40.06
CA ASP A 61 8.32 -9.85 -39.03
C ASP A 61 7.61 -9.68 -37.68
N PRO A 62 7.52 -10.74 -36.86
CA PRO A 62 6.93 -10.64 -35.54
C PRO A 62 7.65 -9.50 -34.80
N PRO A 63 6.91 -8.63 -34.07
CA PRO A 63 7.53 -7.56 -33.31
C PRO A 63 8.61 -8.16 -32.41
N SER A 64 9.77 -7.51 -32.39
CA SER A 64 10.88 -7.81 -31.50
C SER A 64 10.37 -8.05 -30.08
N ASP A 65 10.86 -9.11 -29.46
CA ASP A 65 10.71 -9.52 -28.06
C ASP A 65 10.44 -8.31 -27.13
N PRO A 66 9.40 -8.31 -26.28
CA PRO A 66 9.21 -7.24 -25.30
C PRO A 66 10.48 -7.10 -24.48
N GLU A 67 11.01 -5.88 -24.39
CA GLU A 67 12.25 -5.56 -23.67
C GLU A 67 12.28 -6.29 -22.32
N SER A 68 13.31 -7.11 -22.11
CA SER A 68 13.51 -7.80 -20.84
C SER A 68 13.60 -6.76 -19.72
N VAL A 69 12.60 -6.70 -18.85
CA VAL A 69 12.60 -5.79 -17.70
C VAL A 69 13.83 -6.08 -16.84
N GLU A 70 14.69 -5.07 -16.66
CA GLU A 70 15.85 -5.18 -15.77
C GLU A 70 15.43 -5.00 -14.31
N TYR A 71 16.03 -5.80 -13.43
CA TYR A 71 15.77 -5.80 -12.00
C TYR A 71 17.07 -5.60 -11.23
N ILE A 72 16.98 -4.87 -10.11
CA ILE A 72 18.06 -4.76 -9.13
C ILE A 72 17.72 -5.54 -7.87
N ASN A 73 18.74 -6.08 -7.22
CA ASN A 73 18.63 -6.57 -5.85
C ASN A 73 18.64 -5.37 -4.89
N LEU A 74 17.56 -5.20 -4.12
CA LEU A 74 17.43 -4.04 -3.23
C LEU A 74 18.39 -4.09 -2.05
N GLN A 75 18.72 -5.27 -1.55
CA GLN A 75 19.69 -5.42 -0.46
C GLN A 75 21.08 -4.95 -0.90
N ASP A 76 21.48 -5.29 -2.14
CA ASP A 76 22.73 -4.82 -2.74
C ASP A 76 22.69 -3.31 -2.99
N PHE A 77 21.58 -2.78 -3.51
CA PHE A 77 21.39 -1.35 -3.70
C PHE A 77 21.55 -0.58 -2.38
N ILE A 78 20.89 -1.01 -1.31
CA ILE A 78 20.98 -0.41 0.03
C ILE A 78 22.42 -0.42 0.55
N HIS A 79 23.12 -1.55 0.39
CA HIS A 79 24.53 -1.66 0.77
C HIS A 79 25.40 -0.65 -0.02
N ASN A 80 25.22 -0.60 -1.34
CA ASN A 80 26.00 0.26 -2.23
C ASN A 80 25.73 1.76 -1.97
N GLN A 81 24.48 2.12 -1.71
CA GLN A 81 24.07 3.48 -1.35
C GLN A 81 24.34 3.83 0.12
N LYS A 82 24.86 2.88 0.92
CA LYS A 82 25.17 3.04 2.35
C LYS A 82 23.97 3.53 3.17
N ILE A 83 22.77 3.08 2.81
CA ILE A 83 21.55 3.40 3.55
C ILE A 83 21.52 2.50 4.80
N CYS A 84 21.33 3.11 5.97
CA CYS A 84 21.07 2.35 7.19
C CYS A 84 19.59 2.05 7.24
N SER A 85 19.20 0.79 7.31
CA SER A 85 17.79 0.38 7.29
C SER A 85 17.53 -0.71 8.33
N GLY A 86 16.42 -0.59 9.04
CA GLY A 86 15.89 -1.65 9.90
C GLY A 86 14.94 -2.60 9.16
N LEU A 87 14.66 -2.33 7.88
CA LEU A 87 13.86 -3.20 7.02
C LEU A 87 14.78 -4.21 6.34
N SER A 88 14.36 -5.47 6.27
CA SER A 88 15.03 -6.47 5.42
C SER A 88 14.45 -6.39 4.02
N PHE A 89 15.35 -6.34 3.03
CA PHE A 89 15.03 -6.44 1.61
C PHE A 89 15.70 -7.69 0.99
N ASP A 90 15.98 -8.68 1.83
CA ASP A 90 16.62 -9.93 1.41
C ASP A 90 15.78 -10.61 0.33
N GLY A 91 16.38 -10.91 -0.82
CA GLY A 91 15.69 -11.54 -1.94
C GLY A 91 14.72 -10.64 -2.71
N VAL A 92 14.59 -9.35 -2.35
CA VAL A 92 13.67 -8.42 -3.02
C VAL A 92 14.31 -7.90 -4.30
N LEU A 93 13.66 -8.19 -5.43
CA LEU A 93 14.01 -7.69 -6.75
C LEU A 93 13.10 -6.53 -7.15
N TRP A 94 13.69 -5.41 -7.55
CA TRP A 94 12.96 -4.19 -7.91
C TRP A 94 13.18 -3.81 -9.38
N PRO A 95 12.12 -3.51 -10.15
CA PRO A 95 12.28 -3.10 -11.54
C PRO A 95 12.95 -1.72 -11.65
N VAL A 96 14.04 -1.63 -12.42
CA VAL A 96 14.86 -0.39 -12.50
C VAL A 96 14.17 0.78 -13.20
N HIS A 97 13.17 0.50 -14.03
CA HIS A 97 12.46 1.51 -14.80
C HIS A 97 11.42 2.29 -13.98
N LEU A 98 11.18 1.90 -12.72
CA LEU A 98 10.17 2.57 -11.88
C LEU A 98 10.70 3.82 -11.20
N THR A 99 12.01 3.94 -11.01
CA THR A 99 12.65 5.01 -10.24
C THR A 99 14.10 5.17 -10.65
N SER A 100 14.60 6.41 -10.73
CA SER A 100 16.05 6.66 -10.76
C SER A 100 16.73 6.23 -9.44
N ASP A 101 18.07 6.10 -9.40
CA ASP A 101 18.79 5.74 -8.18
C ASP A 101 18.50 6.70 -7.01
N THR A 102 18.43 8.01 -7.28
CA THR A 102 18.15 9.00 -6.23
C THR A 102 16.71 8.93 -5.75
N GLU A 103 15.76 8.66 -6.66
CA GLU A 103 14.35 8.43 -6.34
C GLU A 103 14.14 7.15 -5.54
N LEU A 104 14.81 6.06 -5.91
CA LEU A 104 14.76 4.81 -5.18
C LEU A 104 15.33 4.98 -3.77
N LYS A 105 16.48 5.66 -3.63
CA LYS A 105 17.05 6.00 -2.33
C LYS A 105 16.05 6.79 -1.47
N ALA A 106 15.45 7.85 -2.02
CA ALA A 106 14.45 8.65 -1.31
C ALA A 106 13.22 7.82 -0.92
N PHE A 107 12.74 6.96 -1.82
CA PHE A 107 11.61 6.07 -1.59
C PHE A 107 11.89 5.07 -0.45
N LEU A 108 13.04 4.39 -0.47
CA LEU A 108 13.44 3.45 0.58
C LEU A 108 13.59 4.15 1.94
N LEU A 109 14.12 5.38 1.97
CA LEU A 109 14.17 6.20 3.18
C LEU A 109 12.77 6.55 3.69
N ALA A 110 11.85 6.94 2.80
CA ALA A 110 10.47 7.23 3.19
C ALA A 110 9.74 5.99 3.71
N LEU A 111 9.94 4.81 3.11
CA LEU A 111 9.40 3.54 3.62
C LEU A 111 9.91 3.24 5.04
N ASN A 112 11.22 3.39 5.26
CA ASN A 112 11.84 3.20 6.58
C ASN A 112 11.28 4.18 7.63
N ILE A 113 11.28 5.47 7.31
CA ILE A 113 10.92 6.54 8.25
C ILE A 113 9.42 6.52 8.51
N SER A 114 8.57 6.59 7.47
CA SER A 114 7.12 6.61 7.64
C SER A 114 6.60 5.31 8.22
N GLY A 115 7.13 4.15 7.79
CA GLY A 115 6.78 2.86 8.38
C GLY A 115 7.17 2.72 9.85
N SER A 116 8.24 3.40 10.30
CA SER A 116 8.63 3.38 11.72
C SER A 116 7.62 4.04 12.66
N PHE A 117 6.71 4.88 12.14
CA PHE A 117 5.62 5.43 12.95
C PHE A 117 4.46 4.45 13.15
N GLU A 118 4.38 3.40 12.32
CA GLU A 118 3.30 2.41 12.32
C GLU A 118 3.54 1.27 13.29
N GLY A 119 4.81 0.91 13.49
CA GLY A 119 5.21 -0.15 14.40
C GLY A 119 6.65 -0.59 14.18
N ASN A 120 7.17 -1.39 15.12
CA ASN A 120 8.59 -1.73 15.18
C ASN A 120 8.99 -2.98 14.39
N ASN A 121 8.06 -3.62 13.66
CA ASN A 121 8.32 -4.86 12.93
C ASN A 121 8.34 -4.67 11.39
N GLY A 122 8.37 -3.43 10.89
CA GLY A 122 8.52 -3.16 9.46
C GLY A 122 7.47 -3.85 8.58
N PHE A 123 7.91 -4.54 7.54
CA PHE A 123 7.05 -5.26 6.59
C PHE A 123 6.15 -6.33 7.23
N LYS A 124 6.47 -6.82 8.43
CA LYS A 124 5.65 -7.79 9.16
C LYS A 124 4.87 -7.20 10.33
N ASN A 125 4.70 -5.88 10.36
CA ASN A 125 3.76 -5.25 11.28
C ASN A 125 2.37 -5.89 11.12
N ILE A 126 1.73 -6.20 12.24
CA ILE A 126 0.44 -6.88 12.27
C ILE A 126 -0.38 -6.39 13.47
N SER A 127 -1.63 -5.99 13.21
CA SER A 127 -2.56 -5.50 14.24
C SER A 127 -3.89 -6.25 14.17
N ASN A 128 -4.51 -6.44 15.33
CA ASN A 128 -5.79 -7.15 15.44
C ASN A 128 -6.99 -6.24 15.12
N ASN A 129 -8.21 -6.78 15.24
CA ASN A 129 -9.48 -6.08 14.98
C ASN A 129 -9.89 -5.05 16.08
N PHE A 130 -8.96 -4.33 16.71
CA PHE A 130 -9.31 -3.44 17.83
C PHE A 130 -10.11 -2.21 17.41
N ASP A 131 -9.99 -1.80 16.14
CA ASP A 131 -10.63 -0.64 15.51
C ASP A 131 -11.74 -1.03 14.52
N GLY A 132 -12.05 -2.32 14.41
CA GLY A 132 -13.03 -2.84 13.45
C GLY A 132 -12.47 -3.07 12.05
N GLN A 133 -11.17 -2.97 11.80
CA GLN A 133 -10.62 -3.14 10.43
C GLN A 133 -10.33 -4.60 10.03
N GLY A 134 -10.70 -5.57 10.86
CA GLY A 134 -10.50 -7.00 10.64
C GLY A 134 -9.06 -7.42 10.94
N LEU A 135 -8.15 -7.18 10.00
CA LEU A 135 -6.71 -7.41 10.12
C LEU A 135 -6.01 -6.23 9.46
N SER A 136 -5.01 -5.66 10.12
CA SER A 136 -4.05 -4.76 9.48
C SER A 136 -2.70 -5.46 9.40
N LEU A 137 -2.06 -5.41 8.23
CA LEU A 137 -0.82 -6.10 7.92
C LEU A 137 0.09 -5.20 7.09
N GLY A 138 1.39 -5.31 7.31
CA GLY A 138 2.40 -4.68 6.46
C GLY A 138 2.93 -3.35 6.97
N LEU A 139 3.94 -2.84 6.26
CA LEU A 139 4.72 -1.65 6.61
C LEU A 139 3.84 -0.39 6.80
N LEU A 140 2.76 -0.27 6.01
CA LEU A 140 1.87 0.89 6.01
C LEU A 140 0.44 0.53 6.48
N ASN A 141 0.28 -0.57 7.23
CA ASN A 141 -0.98 -0.98 7.86
C ASN A 141 -2.18 -1.12 6.89
N GLN A 142 -1.97 -1.71 5.70
CA GLN A 142 -3.08 -2.10 4.82
C GLN A 142 -3.99 -3.08 5.56
N ASN A 143 -5.31 -2.98 5.33
CA ASN A 143 -6.26 -3.73 6.14
C ASN A 143 -7.48 -4.23 5.35
N PHE A 144 -8.12 -5.26 5.91
CA PHE A 144 -9.30 -5.87 5.28
C PHE A 144 -10.51 -4.96 5.28
N GLY A 145 -10.74 -4.20 6.34
CA GLY A 145 -11.93 -3.36 6.48
C GLY A 145 -11.98 -2.21 5.49
N GLN A 146 -10.85 -1.62 5.12
CA GLN A 146 -10.80 -0.65 4.02
C GLN A 146 -10.75 -1.36 2.68
N GLY A 147 -10.35 -2.62 2.63
CA GLY A 147 -10.19 -3.34 1.38
C GLY A 147 -8.82 -3.15 0.71
N SER A 148 -7.88 -2.51 1.39
CA SER A 148 -6.55 -2.20 0.87
C SER A 148 -5.60 -3.39 0.94
N LEU A 149 -5.90 -4.41 1.74
CA LEU A 149 -5.04 -5.59 1.91
C LEU A 149 -5.29 -6.68 0.85
N GLN A 150 -6.55 -6.88 0.47
CA GLN A 150 -7.00 -7.90 -0.46
C GLN A 150 -6.34 -7.78 -1.85
N PRO A 151 -6.26 -6.61 -2.52
CA PRO A 151 -5.62 -6.52 -3.83
C PRO A 151 -4.13 -6.86 -3.77
N LEU A 152 -3.40 -6.50 -2.71
CA LEU A 152 -1.98 -6.86 -2.55
C LEU A 152 -1.81 -8.36 -2.42
N MET A 153 -2.63 -9.01 -1.58
CA MET A 153 -2.57 -10.46 -1.40
C MET A 153 -2.93 -11.22 -2.69
N ILE A 154 -3.90 -10.71 -3.46
CA ILE A 154 -4.25 -11.28 -4.76
C ILE A 154 -3.10 -11.11 -5.75
N LYS A 155 -2.47 -9.93 -5.84
CA LYS A 155 -1.31 -9.71 -6.72
C LYS A 155 -0.15 -10.65 -6.38
N ALA A 156 0.20 -10.79 -5.10
CA ALA A 156 1.24 -11.71 -4.68
C ALA A 156 0.93 -13.15 -5.06
N TYR A 157 -0.32 -13.59 -4.86
CA TYR A 157 -0.77 -14.92 -5.25
C TYR A 157 -0.74 -15.16 -6.78
N LEU A 158 -1.08 -14.15 -7.58
CA LEU A 158 -1.05 -14.24 -9.04
C LEU A 158 0.38 -14.27 -9.60
N LYS A 159 1.33 -13.57 -8.97
CA LYS A 159 2.73 -13.52 -9.38
C LYS A 159 3.55 -14.71 -8.88
N SER A 160 3.18 -15.28 -7.74
CA SER A 160 3.83 -16.46 -7.18
C SER A 160 2.81 -17.56 -6.91
N ASN A 161 2.76 -18.52 -7.83
CA ASN A 161 1.80 -19.64 -7.84
C ASN A 161 1.75 -20.46 -6.53
N ASN A 162 2.79 -20.38 -5.69
CA ASN A 162 2.92 -21.18 -4.47
C ASN A 162 3.02 -20.35 -3.18
N ILE A 163 2.99 -19.01 -3.23
CA ILE A 163 3.25 -18.19 -2.03
C ILE A 163 2.30 -18.53 -0.88
N PHE A 164 1.01 -18.74 -1.13
CA PHE A 164 0.09 -19.13 -0.05
C PHE A 164 0.32 -20.55 0.46
N GLN A 165 0.75 -21.47 -0.41
CA GLN A 165 1.07 -22.85 0.00
C GLN A 165 2.33 -22.90 0.86
N GLU A 166 3.26 -21.97 0.65
CA GLU A 166 4.51 -21.86 1.41
C GLU A 166 4.29 -21.32 2.82
N TYR A 167 3.43 -20.31 2.96
CA TYR A 167 3.27 -19.58 4.23
C TYR A 167 2.02 -19.94 5.04
N PHE A 168 1.00 -20.58 4.46
CA PHE A 168 -0.23 -20.95 5.15
C PHE A 168 -0.48 -22.45 5.12
N SER A 169 -0.96 -23.01 6.24
CA SER A 169 -1.48 -24.39 6.23
C SER A 169 -2.61 -24.55 5.21
N SER A 170 -2.80 -25.75 4.67
CA SER A 170 -3.79 -25.98 3.61
C SER A 170 -5.22 -25.54 3.98
N ASN A 171 -5.62 -25.69 5.25
CA ASN A 171 -6.93 -25.23 5.71
C ASN A 171 -7.02 -23.70 5.76
N HIS A 172 -5.98 -23.04 6.24
CA HIS A 172 -5.92 -21.57 6.31
C HIS A 172 -5.85 -20.95 4.92
N GLN A 173 -5.02 -21.51 4.03
CA GLN A 173 -4.97 -21.14 2.61
C GLN A 173 -6.37 -21.21 1.99
N ASN A 174 -7.06 -22.35 2.09
CA ASN A 174 -8.38 -22.53 1.49
C ASN A 174 -9.40 -21.50 2.02
N SER A 175 -9.38 -21.22 3.32
CA SER A 175 -10.25 -20.22 3.94
C SER A 175 -9.96 -18.80 3.44
N LEU A 176 -8.68 -18.43 3.39
CA LEU A 176 -8.20 -17.13 2.94
C LEU A 176 -8.50 -16.89 1.46
N GLU A 177 -8.19 -17.88 0.60
CA GLU A 177 -8.51 -17.82 -0.83
C GLU A 177 -10.03 -17.66 -1.06
N GLY A 178 -10.85 -18.36 -0.27
CA GLY A 178 -12.31 -18.21 -0.34
C GLY A 178 -12.75 -16.77 -0.07
N MET A 179 -12.22 -16.14 0.98
CA MET A 179 -12.50 -14.73 1.31
C MET A 179 -12.05 -13.78 0.19
N LEU A 180 -10.84 -13.97 -0.35
CA LEU A 180 -10.32 -13.13 -1.44
C LEU A 180 -11.14 -13.29 -2.74
N ARG A 181 -11.61 -14.51 -3.05
CA ARG A 181 -12.48 -14.75 -4.21
C ARG A 181 -13.83 -14.04 -4.08
N VAL A 182 -14.45 -14.08 -2.90
CA VAL A 182 -15.70 -13.34 -2.63
C VAL A 182 -15.47 -11.84 -2.79
N TRP A 183 -14.39 -11.32 -2.19
CA TRP A 183 -14.01 -9.91 -2.30
C TRP A 183 -13.82 -9.46 -3.75
N ALA A 184 -13.17 -10.28 -4.56
CA ALA A 184 -12.89 -9.99 -5.97
C ALA A 184 -14.19 -10.06 -6.81
N SER A 185 -15.01 -11.08 -6.60
CA SER A 185 -16.29 -11.25 -7.29
C SER A 185 -17.25 -10.08 -7.03
N ASP A 186 -17.32 -9.58 -5.79
CA ASP A 186 -18.16 -8.43 -5.43
C ASP A 186 -17.79 -7.14 -6.21
N ARG A 187 -16.58 -7.08 -6.79
CA ARG A 187 -16.05 -5.97 -7.59
C ARG A 187 -16.10 -6.22 -9.09
N GLY A 188 -16.70 -7.32 -9.51
CA GLY A 188 -16.77 -7.67 -10.93
C GLY A 188 -15.47 -8.23 -11.51
N PHE A 189 -14.48 -8.57 -10.66
CA PHE A 189 -13.36 -9.38 -11.11
C PHE A 189 -13.88 -10.81 -11.37
N THR A 190 -14.28 -11.09 -12.61
CA THR A 190 -14.84 -12.40 -12.98
C THR A 190 -13.76 -13.48 -13.03
N THR A 191 -13.97 -14.54 -12.26
CA THR A 191 -13.12 -15.73 -12.18
C THR A 191 -13.12 -16.59 -13.47
N SER A 192 -13.70 -16.10 -14.57
CA SER A 192 -13.67 -16.73 -15.90
C SER A 192 -12.32 -16.52 -16.61
N GLN A 193 -11.55 -15.51 -16.20
CA GLN A 193 -10.10 -15.55 -16.30
C GLN A 193 -9.63 -16.28 -15.06
N SER A 194 -9.66 -17.61 -15.13
CA SER A 194 -9.17 -18.46 -14.08
C SER A 194 -7.81 -17.92 -13.62
N VAL A 195 -7.62 -17.93 -12.30
CA VAL A 195 -6.35 -18.26 -11.64
C VAL A 195 -5.79 -19.49 -12.36
N SER A 196 -5.18 -19.24 -13.50
CA SER A 196 -4.74 -20.24 -14.45
C SER A 196 -3.28 -20.42 -14.10
N LYS A 197 -2.92 -21.65 -13.70
CA LYS A 197 -1.58 -22.07 -13.28
C LYS A 197 -0.42 -21.70 -14.23
N ASN A 198 -0.70 -21.11 -15.40
CA ASN A 198 0.24 -20.83 -16.48
C ASN A 198 -0.05 -19.48 -17.14
N LEU A 199 0.01 -18.38 -16.40
CA LEU A 199 0.16 -17.07 -17.02
C LEU A 199 1.63 -16.68 -16.94
N ASN A 200 2.29 -16.62 -18.10
CA ASN A 200 3.54 -15.90 -18.28
C ASN A 200 3.18 -14.42 -18.04
N TYR A 201 3.27 -14.00 -16.77
CA TYR A 201 2.72 -12.73 -16.31
C TYR A 201 3.73 -11.63 -16.64
N ASP A 202 3.57 -11.03 -17.81
CA ASP A 202 4.10 -9.69 -18.03
C ASP A 202 3.54 -8.76 -16.95
N LEU A 203 4.41 -7.92 -16.39
CA LEU A 203 4.18 -6.96 -15.29
C LEU A 203 3.09 -5.90 -15.58
N TYR A 204 2.29 -6.12 -16.63
CA TYR A 204 1.36 -5.20 -17.27
C TYR A 204 0.06 -5.90 -17.73
N SER A 205 -0.37 -6.95 -17.04
CA SER A 205 -1.65 -7.58 -17.37
C SER A 205 -2.82 -6.59 -17.12
N PRO A 206 -3.92 -6.64 -17.90
CA PRO A 206 -5.12 -5.84 -17.64
C PRO A 206 -5.67 -6.01 -16.22
N LEU A 207 -5.46 -7.16 -15.59
CA LEU A 207 -5.87 -7.43 -14.21
C LEU A 207 -4.98 -6.68 -13.20
N ASP A 208 -3.67 -6.60 -13.42
CA ASP A 208 -2.76 -5.85 -12.53
C ASP A 208 -3.12 -4.36 -12.49
N LYS A 209 -3.39 -3.77 -13.67
CA LYS A 209 -3.86 -2.38 -13.78
C LYS A 209 -5.21 -2.19 -13.11
N ALA A 210 -6.14 -3.13 -13.27
CA ALA A 210 -7.45 -3.05 -12.64
C ALA A 210 -7.34 -3.16 -11.11
N LEU A 211 -6.47 -4.03 -10.59
CA LEU A 211 -6.20 -4.15 -9.14
C LEU A 211 -5.47 -2.92 -8.59
N GLU A 212 -4.59 -2.29 -9.37
CA GLU A 212 -3.96 -1.02 -9.00
C GLU A 212 -4.98 0.12 -8.96
N GLN A 213 -5.84 0.22 -9.97
CA GLN A 213 -6.94 1.21 -9.99
C GLN A 213 -7.89 0.98 -8.82
N GLU A 214 -8.24 -0.27 -8.52
CA GLU A 214 -9.08 -0.60 -7.37
C GLU A 214 -8.38 -0.25 -6.06
N PHE A 215 -7.07 -0.49 -5.92
CA PHE A 215 -6.30 -0.06 -4.76
C PHE A 215 -6.36 1.46 -4.59
N VAL A 216 -6.11 2.23 -5.66
CA VAL A 216 -6.20 3.69 -5.66
C VAL A 216 -7.61 4.16 -5.30
N GLN A 217 -8.63 3.55 -5.88
CA GLN A 217 -10.04 3.85 -5.60
C GLN A 217 -10.39 3.54 -4.14
N THR A 218 -9.86 2.44 -3.61
CA THR A 218 -10.03 2.02 -2.22
C THR A 218 -9.38 2.98 -1.24
N MET A 219 -8.18 3.47 -1.56
CA MET A 219 -7.54 4.52 -0.78
C MET A 219 -8.29 5.86 -0.84
N SER A 220 -9.14 6.05 -1.86
CA SER A 220 -9.89 7.30 -2.11
C SER A 220 -11.32 7.28 -1.54
N LEU A 221 -11.99 6.13 -1.60
CA LEU A 221 -13.38 5.95 -1.22
C LEU A 221 -13.42 5.06 0.02
N SER A 222 -13.93 5.59 1.14
CA SER A 222 -14.10 4.88 2.42
C SER A 222 -15.14 3.76 2.35
N TRP A 223 -14.97 2.80 1.44
CA TRP A 223 -15.85 1.65 1.34
C TRP A 223 -15.39 0.62 2.37
N TYR A 224 -16.27 0.32 3.33
CA TYR A 224 -15.94 -0.62 4.41
C TYR A 224 -16.30 -2.05 3.98
N ASN A 225 -15.31 -2.95 3.92
CA ASN A 225 -15.51 -4.37 3.59
C ASN A 225 -15.96 -5.18 4.81
N GLN A 226 -17.25 -5.11 5.12
CA GLN A 226 -17.80 -5.89 6.24
C GLN A 226 -17.59 -7.40 6.07
N LYS A 227 -17.69 -7.95 4.85
CA LYS A 227 -17.53 -9.40 4.62
C LYS A 227 -16.13 -9.92 4.97
N SER A 228 -15.08 -9.19 4.57
CA SER A 228 -13.70 -9.54 4.91
C SER A 228 -13.40 -9.33 6.40
N VAL A 229 -14.01 -8.32 7.03
CA VAL A 229 -13.92 -8.12 8.48
C VAL A 229 -14.59 -9.26 9.24
N ASP A 230 -15.81 -9.64 8.86
CA ASP A 230 -16.56 -10.73 9.48
C ASP A 230 -15.81 -12.06 9.35
N TRP A 231 -15.21 -12.31 8.18
CA TRP A 231 -14.32 -13.44 7.97
C TRP A 231 -13.13 -13.39 8.92
N ALA A 232 -12.47 -12.23 9.04
CA ALA A 232 -11.32 -12.07 9.93
C ALA A 232 -11.70 -12.32 11.40
N VAL A 233 -12.80 -11.73 11.87
CA VAL A 233 -13.35 -11.92 13.22
C VAL A 233 -13.62 -13.39 13.51
N SER A 234 -14.19 -14.11 12.54
CA SER A 234 -14.59 -15.51 12.71
C SER A 234 -13.44 -16.50 12.66
N ASN A 235 -12.32 -16.16 11.99
CA ASN A 235 -11.23 -17.10 11.72
C ASN A 235 -9.93 -16.77 12.46
N LEU A 236 -9.56 -15.50 12.54
CA LEU A 236 -8.24 -15.08 13.04
C LEU A 236 -8.21 -14.91 14.55
N TYR A 237 -9.37 -14.88 15.21
CA TYR A 237 -9.48 -14.54 16.62
C TYR A 237 -10.28 -15.59 17.42
N SER A 238 -9.86 -15.79 18.66
CA SER A 238 -10.65 -16.45 19.70
C SER A 238 -11.03 -15.40 20.74
N GLY A 239 -12.25 -14.88 20.64
CA GLY A 239 -12.63 -13.65 21.35
C GLY A 239 -11.80 -12.47 20.88
N SER A 240 -11.08 -11.79 21.78
CA SER A 240 -10.18 -10.68 21.44
C SER A 240 -8.74 -11.11 21.12
N GLN A 241 -8.41 -12.39 21.31
CA GLN A 241 -7.05 -12.90 21.14
C GLN A 241 -6.82 -13.36 19.71
N PHE A 242 -5.71 -12.93 19.10
CA PHE A 242 -5.26 -13.43 17.80
C PHE A 242 -4.81 -14.90 17.96
N VAL A 243 -5.42 -15.79 17.19
CA VAL A 243 -4.99 -17.18 17.04
C VAL A 243 -3.54 -17.23 16.56
N SER A 244 -2.71 -17.94 17.32
CA SER A 244 -1.25 -17.93 17.17
C SER A 244 -0.74 -18.49 15.84
N SER A 245 -1.37 -19.55 15.31
CA SER A 245 -1.04 -20.12 13.99
C SER A 245 -1.25 -19.10 12.88
N TRP A 246 -2.45 -18.51 12.79
CA TRP A 246 -2.73 -17.44 11.83
C TRP A 246 -1.77 -16.26 11.98
N LYS A 247 -1.52 -15.80 13.20
CA LYS A 247 -0.58 -14.69 13.44
C LYS A 247 0.81 -15.01 12.89
N SER A 248 1.31 -16.21 13.15
CA SER A 248 2.63 -16.65 12.67
C SER A 248 2.69 -16.72 11.15
N GLU A 249 1.69 -17.33 10.52
CA GLU A 249 1.61 -17.48 9.06
C GLU A 249 1.51 -16.12 8.36
N PHE A 250 0.63 -15.22 8.83
CA PHE A 250 0.54 -13.86 8.28
C PHE A 250 1.82 -13.05 8.46
N THR A 251 2.49 -13.20 9.60
CA THR A 251 3.77 -12.52 9.86
C THR A 251 4.85 -12.99 8.90
N ALA A 252 4.96 -14.31 8.69
CA ALA A 252 5.93 -14.93 7.77
C ALA A 252 5.62 -14.58 6.30
N PHE A 253 4.35 -14.63 5.92
CA PHE A 253 3.90 -14.16 4.60
C PHE A 253 4.25 -12.69 4.38
N ALA A 254 4.05 -11.84 5.39
CA ALA A 254 4.26 -10.40 5.28
C ALA A 254 5.73 -9.99 5.07
N GLU A 255 6.68 -10.82 5.52
CA GLU A 255 8.12 -10.63 5.31
C GLU A 255 8.67 -11.38 4.09
N SER A 256 7.83 -12.12 3.36
CA SER A 256 8.26 -12.81 2.13
C SER A 256 8.69 -11.81 1.06
N PRO A 257 9.77 -12.06 0.30
CA PRO A 257 10.26 -11.12 -0.70
C PRO A 257 9.19 -10.74 -1.73
N GLU A 258 8.38 -11.71 -2.18
CA GLU A 258 7.31 -11.52 -3.14
C GLU A 258 6.22 -10.59 -2.61
N TYR A 259 5.84 -10.73 -1.33
CA TYR A 259 4.83 -9.86 -0.74
C TYR A 259 5.40 -8.48 -0.35
N VAL A 260 6.69 -8.41 0.01
CA VAL A 260 7.39 -7.13 0.21
C VAL A 260 7.35 -6.29 -1.08
N VAL A 261 7.56 -6.91 -2.25
CA VAL A 261 7.39 -6.21 -3.54
C VAL A 261 5.98 -5.63 -3.67
N GLU A 262 4.92 -6.37 -3.32
CA GLU A 262 3.54 -5.84 -3.41
C GLU A 262 3.28 -4.69 -2.43
N GLN A 263 3.85 -4.74 -1.23
CA GLN A 263 3.78 -3.63 -0.27
C GLN A 263 4.47 -2.38 -0.82
N MET A 264 5.64 -2.54 -1.46
CA MET A 264 6.37 -1.45 -2.09
C MET A 264 5.65 -0.89 -3.32
N GLN A 265 5.12 -1.76 -4.19
CA GLN A 265 4.33 -1.35 -5.34
C GLN A 265 3.07 -0.58 -4.92
N ALA A 266 2.39 -1.03 -3.86
CA ALA A 266 1.28 -0.27 -3.30
C ALA A 266 1.71 1.13 -2.81
N ALA A 267 2.90 1.24 -2.23
CA ALA A 267 3.46 2.52 -1.80
C ALA A 267 3.91 3.42 -2.97
N MET A 268 4.02 2.92 -4.21
CA MET A 268 4.31 3.75 -5.37
C MET A 268 3.23 4.80 -5.64
N TYR A 269 1.98 4.55 -5.27
CA TYR A 269 0.93 5.57 -5.33
C TYR A 269 1.27 6.79 -4.45
N LEU A 270 1.81 6.54 -3.25
CA LEU A 270 2.23 7.57 -2.31
C LEU A 270 3.51 8.27 -2.79
N HIS A 271 4.45 7.50 -3.35
CA HIS A 271 5.64 8.02 -4.03
C HIS A 271 5.25 9.01 -5.14
N ASN A 272 4.40 8.58 -6.09
CA ASN A 272 3.99 9.40 -7.23
C ASN A 272 3.32 10.70 -6.78
N ARG A 273 2.49 10.64 -5.73
CA ARG A 273 1.89 11.84 -5.15
C ARG A 273 2.93 12.75 -4.49
N ALA A 274 3.90 12.19 -3.77
CA ALA A 274 4.97 12.99 -3.18
C ALA A 274 5.81 13.69 -4.26
N ARG A 275 6.13 12.99 -5.35
CA ARG A 275 6.82 13.55 -6.53
C ARG A 275 6.01 14.64 -7.20
N SER A 276 4.71 14.45 -7.40
CA SER A 276 3.86 15.52 -7.96
C SER A 276 3.87 16.79 -7.12
N TYR A 277 3.95 16.68 -5.79
CA TYR A 277 4.05 17.86 -4.91
C TYR A 277 5.43 18.52 -4.98
N GLN A 278 6.50 17.75 -5.10
CA GLN A 278 7.84 18.30 -5.33
C GLN A 278 7.89 19.10 -6.63
N GLU A 279 7.41 18.51 -7.72
CA GLU A 279 7.36 19.16 -9.03
C GLU A 279 6.46 20.41 -9.03
N ASP A 280 5.20 20.29 -8.61
CA ASP A 280 4.20 21.36 -8.67
C ASP A 280 4.54 22.58 -7.80
N LEU A 281 5.34 22.37 -6.75
CA LEU A 281 5.66 23.37 -5.73
C LEU A 281 7.14 23.80 -5.75
N GLY A 282 7.95 23.25 -6.64
CA GLY A 282 9.34 23.65 -6.86
C GLY A 282 10.31 23.16 -5.77
N PHE A 283 10.18 21.92 -5.33
CA PHE A 283 11.13 21.25 -4.43
C PHE A 283 11.77 20.04 -5.10
N ASP A 284 12.95 19.66 -4.65
CA ASP A 284 13.69 18.50 -5.19
C ASP A 284 14.50 17.75 -4.12
N SER A 285 14.57 18.20 -2.88
CA SER A 285 15.37 17.57 -1.82
C SER A 285 14.74 16.28 -1.26
N ILE A 286 15.56 15.43 -0.61
CA ILE A 286 15.05 14.32 0.22
C ILE A 286 14.17 14.86 1.36
N ARG A 287 14.50 16.03 1.95
CA ARG A 287 13.69 16.65 3.01
C ARG A 287 12.24 16.87 2.60
N SER A 288 12.04 17.52 1.46
CA SER A 288 10.70 17.79 0.93
C SER A 288 10.00 16.49 0.51
N TYR A 289 10.71 15.54 -0.10
CA TYR A 289 10.17 14.22 -0.45
C TYR A 289 9.63 13.48 0.78
N LEU A 290 10.42 13.40 1.87
CA LEU A 290 10.02 12.73 3.11
C LEU A 290 8.77 13.38 3.72
N LEU A 291 8.70 14.72 3.73
CA LEU A 291 7.51 15.43 4.20
C LEU A 291 6.27 15.09 3.36
N PHE A 292 6.39 15.19 2.02
CA PHE A 292 5.27 14.98 1.12
C PHE A 292 4.78 13.53 1.11
N PHE A 293 5.70 12.56 1.15
CA PHE A 293 5.37 11.16 1.31
C PHE A 293 4.61 10.92 2.62
N ASP A 294 5.09 11.47 3.74
CA ASP A 294 4.42 11.31 5.02
C ASP A 294 3.07 12.04 5.09
N ILE A 295 2.89 13.16 4.37
CA ILE A 295 1.58 13.79 4.17
C ILE A 295 0.66 12.85 3.39
N ALA A 296 1.13 12.23 2.31
CA ALA A 296 0.34 11.26 1.55
C ALA A 296 -0.07 10.06 2.41
N VAL A 297 0.85 9.50 3.22
CA VAL A 297 0.60 8.39 4.15
C VAL A 297 -0.45 8.78 5.20
N GLN A 298 -0.20 9.86 5.96
CA GLN A 298 -1.00 10.16 7.16
C GLN A 298 -2.28 10.94 6.84
N ASN A 299 -2.32 11.64 5.71
CA ASN A 299 -3.39 12.59 5.40
C ASN A 299 -4.01 12.41 4.01
N GLY A 300 -3.50 11.50 3.19
CA GLY A 300 -3.99 11.20 1.84
C GLY A 300 -3.52 12.21 0.80
N SER A 301 -3.80 13.50 1.00
CA SER A 301 -3.44 14.58 0.07
C SER A 301 -3.38 15.98 0.69
N LEU A 302 -2.66 16.87 0.03
CA LEU A 302 -2.82 18.32 0.16
C LEU A 302 -4.13 18.76 -0.51
N LYS A 303 -4.83 19.74 0.08
CA LYS A 303 -6.02 20.31 -0.54
C LYS A 303 -5.61 21.30 -1.62
N SER A 304 -6.35 21.35 -2.72
CA SER A 304 -6.09 22.30 -3.81
C SER A 304 -6.10 23.76 -3.34
N ALA A 305 -6.95 24.11 -2.37
CA ALA A 305 -6.95 25.44 -1.75
C ALA A 305 -5.64 25.74 -1.00
N ASP A 306 -5.06 24.75 -0.31
CA ASP A 306 -3.78 24.92 0.39
C ASP A 306 -2.64 25.14 -0.63
N ILE A 307 -2.66 24.42 -1.76
CA ILE A 307 -1.70 24.62 -2.85
C ILE A 307 -1.81 26.03 -3.42
N THR A 308 -3.03 26.53 -3.66
CA THR A 308 -3.27 27.91 -4.12
C THR A 308 -2.74 28.93 -3.12
N ASP A 309 -3.02 28.75 -1.83
CA ASP A 309 -2.56 29.66 -0.77
C ASP A 309 -1.03 29.65 -0.62
N TYR A 310 -0.38 28.48 -0.79
CA TYR A 310 1.07 28.39 -0.81
C TYR A 310 1.69 29.13 -2.00
N LYS A 311 1.11 28.99 -3.19
CA LYS A 311 1.57 29.73 -4.38
C LYS A 311 1.39 31.24 -4.20
N ALA A 312 0.31 31.68 -3.56
CA ALA A 312 0.09 33.07 -3.21
C ALA A 312 1.11 33.58 -2.17
N TYR A 313 1.48 32.75 -1.19
CA TYR A 313 2.53 33.04 -0.22
C TYR A 313 3.88 33.28 -0.91
N LEU A 314 4.28 32.43 -1.86
CA LEU A 314 5.52 32.65 -2.63
C LEU A 314 5.45 33.99 -3.38
N ALA A 315 4.35 34.24 -4.09
CA ALA A 315 4.14 35.46 -4.87
C ALA A 315 4.11 36.74 -4.01
N SER A 316 3.88 36.65 -2.69
CA SER A 316 3.93 37.78 -1.77
C SER A 316 5.34 38.12 -1.25
N GLY A 317 6.39 37.57 -1.87
CA GLY A 317 7.79 37.90 -1.58
C GLY A 317 8.58 36.83 -0.84
N HIS A 318 8.02 35.63 -0.67
CA HIS A 318 8.64 34.52 0.07
C HIS A 318 9.38 33.50 -0.82
N GLU A 319 9.66 33.87 -2.08
CA GLU A 319 10.45 33.03 -2.99
C GLU A 319 11.88 32.80 -2.51
N GLN A 320 12.43 33.73 -1.72
CA GLN A 320 13.80 33.66 -1.20
C GLN A 320 13.89 33.01 0.19
N ASP A 321 12.75 32.63 0.77
CA ASP A 321 12.73 31.89 2.02
C ASP A 321 13.49 30.57 1.88
N THR A 322 14.05 30.12 3.00
CA THR A 322 14.69 28.80 3.10
C THR A 322 13.68 27.69 2.79
N GLU A 323 14.20 26.53 2.40
CA GLU A 323 13.35 25.36 2.16
C GLU A 323 12.52 25.01 3.40
N GLU A 324 13.12 25.06 4.59
CA GLU A 324 12.44 24.80 5.86
C GLU A 324 11.28 25.77 6.11
N GLU A 325 11.45 27.07 5.85
CA GLU A 325 10.39 28.06 5.99
C GLU A 325 9.23 27.76 5.03
N LYS A 326 9.54 27.44 3.78
CA LYS A 326 8.55 27.06 2.76
C LYS A 326 7.81 25.77 3.14
N LEU A 327 8.51 24.74 3.60
CA LEU A 327 7.90 23.49 4.04
C LEU A 327 7.05 23.69 5.32
N ASN A 328 7.51 24.53 6.25
CA ASN A 328 6.72 24.89 7.43
C ASN A 328 5.42 25.62 7.04
N LYS A 329 5.45 26.45 5.98
CA LYS A 329 4.22 27.06 5.44
C LYS A 329 3.25 26.00 4.93
N ILE A 330 3.73 24.98 4.22
CA ILE A 330 2.88 23.87 3.76
C ILE A 330 2.27 23.13 4.95
N VAL A 331 3.04 22.88 6.01
CA VAL A 331 2.53 22.24 7.24
C VAL A 331 1.46 23.12 7.90
N GLU A 332 1.69 24.44 8.03
CA GLU A 332 0.70 25.39 8.57
C GLU A 332 -0.64 25.28 7.84
N LEU A 333 -0.61 25.29 6.49
CA LEU A 333 -1.80 25.17 5.66
C LEU A 333 -2.49 23.80 5.86
N ARG A 334 -1.70 22.72 5.89
CA ARG A 334 -2.22 21.36 6.10
C ARG A 334 -2.92 21.20 7.45
N LEU A 335 -2.40 21.83 8.50
CA LEU A 335 -2.96 21.75 9.87
C LEU A 335 -4.35 22.37 10.02
N ARG A 336 -4.82 23.18 9.05
CA ARG A 336 -6.19 23.71 8.99
C ARG A 336 -7.25 22.61 8.91
N HIS A 337 -6.87 21.46 8.33
CA HIS A 337 -7.76 20.32 8.10
C HIS A 337 -7.57 19.20 9.14
N VAL A 338 -6.72 19.42 10.14
CA VAL A 338 -6.47 18.45 11.22
C VAL A 338 -7.36 18.82 12.41
N LEU A 339 -8.05 17.82 12.95
CA LEU A 339 -8.85 17.96 14.17
C LEU A 339 -7.99 18.53 15.30
N SER A 340 -8.55 19.43 16.11
CA SER A 340 -7.81 20.17 17.14
C SER A 340 -7.00 19.27 18.07
N GLN A 341 -7.56 18.12 18.48
CA GLN A 341 -6.91 17.15 19.36
C GLN A 341 -5.68 16.46 18.76
N TRP A 342 -5.59 16.38 17.42
CA TRP A 342 -4.48 15.73 16.70
C TRP A 342 -3.49 16.73 16.11
N ARG A 343 -3.80 18.03 16.13
CA ARG A 343 -3.01 19.07 15.46
C ARG A 343 -1.57 19.13 15.98
N GLN A 344 -1.38 19.01 17.28
CA GLN A 344 -0.05 19.04 17.88
C GLN A 344 0.78 17.80 17.50
N ASP A 345 0.16 16.62 17.48
CA ASP A 345 0.84 15.38 17.10
C ASP A 345 1.31 15.42 15.65
N VAL A 346 0.42 15.85 14.74
CA VAL A 346 0.74 16.04 13.33
C VAL A 346 1.85 17.09 13.15
N LEU A 347 1.75 18.24 13.82
CA LEU A 347 2.78 19.29 13.77
C LEU A 347 4.15 18.74 14.18
N ILE A 348 4.23 18.06 15.34
CA ILE A 348 5.47 17.48 15.85
C ILE A 348 6.08 16.49 14.85
N ARG A 349 5.28 15.57 14.30
CA ARG A 349 5.73 14.59 13.30
C ARG A 349 6.26 15.29 12.05
N LYS A 350 5.50 16.21 11.45
CA LYS A 350 5.93 16.90 10.22
C LYS A 350 7.15 17.81 10.44
N SER A 351 7.18 18.56 11.54
CA SER A 351 8.34 19.38 11.89
C SER A 351 9.59 18.54 12.12
N SER A 352 9.47 17.33 12.68
CA SER A 352 10.63 16.44 12.82
C SER A 352 11.21 16.03 11.45
N LEU A 353 10.36 15.79 10.45
CA LEU A 353 10.79 15.43 9.10
C LEU A 353 11.47 16.60 8.41
N ILE A 354 10.90 17.81 8.55
CA ILE A 354 11.52 19.04 8.04
C ILE A 354 12.89 19.24 8.69
N ASN A 355 13.01 19.13 10.01
CA ASN A 355 14.25 19.43 10.71
C ASN A 355 15.28 18.28 10.66
N GLY A 356 14.86 17.07 10.31
CA GLY A 356 15.67 15.85 10.42
C GLY A 356 15.72 15.21 11.80
N PHE A 357 15.19 15.88 12.82
CA PHE A 357 15.24 15.42 14.20
C PHE A 357 14.05 15.98 14.99
N GLY A 358 13.74 15.31 16.10
CA GLY A 358 12.68 15.73 17.02
C GLY A 358 12.14 14.56 17.83
N LYS A 359 11.22 14.84 18.75
CA LYS A 359 10.60 13.81 19.58
C LYS A 359 9.22 13.45 19.05
N VAL A 360 9.06 12.27 18.45
CA VAL A 360 7.76 11.79 17.91
C VAL A 360 7.28 10.60 18.73
N HIS A 361 6.04 10.66 19.23
CA HIS A 361 5.42 9.61 20.06
C HIS A 361 6.28 9.13 21.24
N GLY A 362 7.09 10.04 21.80
CA GLY A 362 7.98 9.77 22.93
C GLY A 362 9.39 9.31 22.55
N ALA A 363 9.64 8.94 21.29
CA ALA A 363 10.96 8.57 20.79
C ALA A 363 11.73 9.79 20.29
N GLU A 364 12.98 9.96 20.73
CA GLU A 364 13.91 10.94 20.16
C GLU A 364 14.39 10.42 18.79
N ARG A 365 14.27 11.27 17.76
CA ARG A 365 14.63 10.94 16.38
C ARG A 365 15.74 11.85 15.87
N ASN A 366 16.64 11.28 15.07
CA ASN A 366 17.60 11.93 14.22
C ASN A 366 17.72 11.11 12.92
N TYR A 367 16.85 11.39 11.96
CA TYR A 367 16.70 10.56 10.75
C TYR A 367 17.99 10.46 9.93
N PRO A 368 18.75 11.55 9.68
CA PRO A 368 20.03 11.46 8.97
C PRO A 368 21.01 10.47 9.62
N SER A 369 21.06 10.44 10.96
CA SER A 369 21.94 9.54 11.70
C SER A 369 21.38 8.11 11.78
N GLU A 370 20.07 7.97 11.94
CA GLU A 370 19.39 6.66 12.00
C GLU A 370 19.45 5.90 10.67
N TYR A 371 19.31 6.62 9.56
CA TYR A 371 19.15 6.02 8.23
C TYR A 371 20.28 6.34 7.24
N CYS A 372 21.34 7.01 7.70
CA CYS A 372 22.58 7.27 6.96
C CYS A 372 22.39 8.01 5.63
N PHE A 373 21.77 9.19 5.69
CA PHE A 373 21.53 10.04 4.52
C PHE A 373 21.66 11.53 4.85
N ARG A 374 21.59 12.39 3.84
CA ARG A 374 21.50 13.84 4.03
C ARG A 374 20.16 14.37 3.51
N LEU A 375 19.58 15.32 4.23
CA LEU A 375 18.29 15.91 3.88
C LEU A 375 18.34 16.75 2.60
N ASP A 376 19.49 17.36 2.32
CA ASP A 376 19.72 18.24 1.18
C ASP A 376 20.16 17.50 -0.09
N ASP A 377 20.28 16.17 -0.05
CA ASP A 377 20.48 15.36 -1.25
C ASP A 377 19.28 15.57 -2.21
N ILE A 378 19.57 15.67 -3.51
CA ILE A 378 18.57 15.92 -4.55
C ILE A 378 17.94 14.61 -5.04
N VAL A 379 16.63 14.65 -5.29
CA VAL A 379 15.81 13.59 -5.85
C VAL A 379 15.51 13.92 -7.31
N THR A 380 16.34 13.39 -8.21
CA THR A 380 16.26 13.67 -9.66
C THR A 380 15.09 12.93 -10.29
N ILE A 381 14.28 13.65 -11.08
CA ILE A 381 13.24 13.04 -11.91
C ILE A 381 13.90 12.21 -13.01
N GLN A 382 13.36 11.01 -13.26
CA GLN A 382 13.80 10.12 -14.33
C GLN A 382 13.38 10.63 -15.72
#